data_AF-A0A9X3X580-F1
#
_entry.id   AF-A0A9X3X580-F1
#
_cell.length_a   1.000
_cell.length_b   1.000
_cell.length_c   1.000
_cell.angle_alpha   90.00
_cell.angle_beta   90.00
_cell.angle_gamma   90.00
#
_symmetry.space_group_name_H-M   'P 1'
#
loop_
_entity.id
_entity.type
_entity.pdbx_description
1 polymer ?
#
loop_
_entity_poly.entity_id
_entity_poly.type
_entity_poly.pdbx_seq_one_letter_code
_entity_poly.pdbx_strand_id
1 'polypeptide(L)'
;MKPEESLAQAFEQIKSWMAKHDAELLAQNLAPGASAEQLAEAEAELGFSLGAPLRALWSLHDGQHEEMNGFVEAFDLYSIERALGERDSVMGALGFLRETPQAVPESGLTNAELLSDAWVPFAGRDSDGLAVNTVSGRVFEIRHDDSPPLHLHAASLVDWATQYASRVVADDYRVEEGFGDYYLQLRDREAERREEERARAEREERKRKAKMSAKELLDEAIARNREDAAQEVLERAEQKSKAAFAEAVSLLFAAGASPAFIAGTLRPMLSRLTLSAAQWQIVAEGGARMGNNAIRDIALARARTAAQS
;
A
#
# COMPACT_ATOMS: atom_id res chain seq x y z
N MET A 1 -37.16 -8.69 -0.53
CA MET A 1 -36.36 -9.08 -1.71
C MET A 1 -35.86 -10.48 -1.46
N LYS A 2 -35.96 -11.38 -2.44
CA LYS A 2 -35.45 -12.74 -2.25
C LYS A 2 -33.90 -12.74 -2.32
N PRO A 3 -33.21 -13.73 -1.72
CA PRO A 3 -31.75 -13.80 -1.77
C PRO A 3 -31.18 -13.70 -3.19
N GLU A 4 -31.84 -14.32 -4.17
CA GLU A 4 -31.43 -14.31 -5.58
C GLU A 4 -31.43 -12.90 -6.16
N GLU A 5 -32.49 -12.13 -5.88
CA GLU A 5 -32.64 -10.75 -6.36
C GLU A 5 -31.60 -9.83 -5.72
N SER A 6 -31.33 -9.99 -4.42
CA SER A 6 -30.35 -9.18 -3.70
C SER A 6 -28.92 -9.45 -4.14
N LEU A 7 -28.54 -10.73 -4.32
CA LEU A 7 -27.21 -11.10 -4.82
C LEU A 7 -27.00 -10.62 -6.25
N ALA A 8 -28.00 -10.81 -7.13
CA ALA A 8 -27.92 -10.33 -8.50
C ALA A 8 -27.73 -8.81 -8.55
N GLN A 9 -28.51 -8.07 -7.75
CA GLN A 9 -28.36 -6.61 -7.68
C GLN A 9 -26.97 -6.19 -7.20
N ALA A 10 -26.43 -6.82 -6.15
CA ALA A 10 -25.10 -6.52 -5.64
C ALA A 10 -24.01 -6.77 -6.70
N PHE A 11 -24.07 -7.91 -7.40
CA PHE A 11 -23.11 -8.24 -8.47
C PHE A 11 -23.21 -7.26 -9.64
N GLU A 12 -24.41 -6.88 -10.07
CA GLU A 12 -24.58 -5.89 -11.14
C GLU A 12 -24.04 -4.51 -10.74
N GLN A 13 -24.18 -4.11 -9.47
CA GLN A 13 -23.59 -2.87 -8.95
C GLN A 13 -22.06 -2.91 -9.01
N ILE A 14 -21.45 -4.02 -8.58
CA ILE A 14 -19.99 -4.22 -8.61
C ILE A 14 -19.49 -4.21 -10.05
N LYS A 15 -20.08 -5.00 -10.95
CA LYS A 15 -19.71 -5.05 -12.37
C LYS A 15 -19.84 -3.69 -13.05
N SER A 16 -20.92 -2.97 -12.76
CA SER A 16 -21.13 -1.61 -13.27
C SER A 16 -20.10 -0.61 -12.78
N TRP A 17 -19.63 -0.76 -11.54
CA TRP A 17 -18.56 0.06 -10.99
C TRP A 17 -17.22 -0.29 -11.66
N MET A 18 -16.90 -1.58 -11.78
CA MET A 18 -15.67 -2.07 -12.39
C MET A 18 -15.52 -1.58 -13.84
N ALA A 19 -16.59 -1.63 -14.63
CA ALA A 19 -16.59 -1.12 -16.00
C ALA A 19 -16.32 0.40 -16.10
N LYS A 20 -16.62 1.18 -15.05
CA LYS A 20 -16.37 2.63 -15.02
C LYS A 20 -14.97 3.00 -14.52
N HIS A 21 -14.29 2.07 -13.86
CA HIS A 21 -12.99 2.27 -13.22
C HIS A 21 -11.89 1.47 -13.91
N ASP A 22 -12.07 1.17 -15.20
CA ASP A 22 -11.14 0.39 -16.02
C ASP A 22 -10.81 -1.00 -15.44
N ALA A 23 -11.66 -1.54 -14.57
CA ALA A 23 -11.54 -2.85 -13.93
C ALA A 23 -12.36 -3.95 -14.63
N GLU A 24 -12.69 -3.77 -15.90
CA GLU A 24 -13.62 -4.66 -16.61
C GLU A 24 -13.14 -6.11 -16.69
N LEU A 25 -11.81 -6.33 -16.66
CA LEU A 25 -11.22 -7.66 -16.67
C LEU A 25 -11.72 -8.51 -15.50
N LEU A 26 -11.90 -7.93 -14.31
CA LEU A 26 -12.41 -8.65 -13.13
C LEU A 26 -13.83 -9.16 -13.36
N ALA A 27 -14.68 -8.32 -13.95
CA ALA A 27 -16.06 -8.68 -14.27
C ALA A 27 -16.15 -9.68 -15.43
N GLN A 28 -15.29 -9.54 -16.44
CA GLN A 28 -15.20 -10.45 -17.59
C GLN A 28 -14.65 -11.83 -17.21
N ASN A 29 -13.85 -11.89 -16.14
CA ASN A 29 -13.27 -13.13 -15.65
C ASN A 29 -14.28 -14.01 -14.86
N LEU A 30 -15.47 -13.50 -14.54
CA LEU A 30 -16.50 -14.31 -13.90
C LEU A 30 -17.04 -15.39 -14.83
N ALA A 31 -17.08 -16.63 -14.35
CA ALA A 31 -17.65 -17.74 -15.09
C ALA A 31 -19.18 -17.62 -15.19
N PRO A 32 -19.81 -18.24 -16.20
CA PRO A 32 -21.26 -18.41 -16.23
C PRO A 32 -21.77 -19.12 -14.96
N GLY A 33 -23.01 -18.85 -14.59
CA GLY A 33 -23.65 -19.51 -13.46
C GLY A 33 -23.84 -21.02 -13.66
N ALA A 34 -23.75 -21.76 -12.57
CA ALA A 34 -23.97 -23.19 -12.52
C ALA A 34 -25.43 -23.57 -12.82
N SER A 35 -25.60 -24.69 -13.52
CA SER A 35 -26.90 -25.28 -13.78
C SER A 35 -27.54 -25.86 -12.51
N ALA A 36 -28.84 -26.11 -12.56
CA ALA A 36 -29.55 -26.71 -11.42
C ALA A 36 -29.03 -28.12 -11.12
N GLU A 37 -28.62 -28.86 -12.15
CA GLU A 37 -28.04 -30.20 -12.08
C GLU A 37 -26.67 -30.16 -11.39
N GLN A 38 -25.77 -29.24 -11.79
CA GLN A 38 -24.46 -29.08 -11.15
C GLN A 38 -24.60 -28.77 -9.66
N LEU A 39 -25.54 -27.89 -9.28
CA LEU A 39 -25.81 -27.58 -7.88
C LEU A 39 -26.38 -28.79 -7.11
N ALA A 40 -27.21 -29.60 -7.75
CA ALA A 40 -27.76 -30.81 -7.14
C ALA A 40 -26.69 -31.89 -6.95
N GLU A 41 -25.76 -32.03 -7.90
CA GLU A 41 -24.60 -32.90 -7.79
C GLU A 41 -23.68 -32.47 -6.63
N ALA A 42 -23.42 -31.16 -6.49
CA ALA A 42 -22.66 -30.62 -5.37
C ALA A 42 -23.32 -30.90 -4.01
N GLU A 43 -24.63 -30.71 -3.89
CA GLU A 43 -25.39 -31.05 -2.67
C GLU A 43 -25.33 -32.56 -2.37
N ALA A 44 -25.38 -33.40 -3.40
CA ALA A 44 -25.28 -34.84 -3.25
C ALA A 44 -23.89 -35.28 -2.77
N GLU A 45 -22.83 -34.64 -3.27
CA GLU A 45 -21.45 -34.90 -2.85
C GLU A 45 -21.19 -34.43 -1.42
N LEU A 46 -21.66 -33.24 -1.06
CA LEU A 46 -21.53 -32.69 0.28
C LEU A 46 -22.36 -33.46 1.33
N GLY A 47 -23.46 -34.09 0.91
CA GLY A 47 -24.40 -34.76 1.82
C GLY A 47 -25.28 -33.80 2.63
N PHE A 48 -25.28 -32.51 2.29
CA PHE A 48 -26.12 -31.48 2.90
C PHE A 48 -26.53 -30.42 1.87
N SER A 49 -27.57 -29.64 2.18
CA SER A 49 -28.01 -28.57 1.27
C SER A 49 -27.06 -27.38 1.30
N LEU A 50 -26.80 -26.80 0.14
CA LEU A 50 -26.07 -25.55 -0.04
C LEU A 50 -26.84 -24.35 0.55
N GLY A 51 -28.16 -24.48 0.69
CA GLY A 51 -29.04 -23.40 1.11
C GLY A 51 -29.30 -22.39 -0.02
N ALA A 52 -30.40 -21.63 0.10
CA ALA A 52 -30.83 -20.73 -0.96
C ALA A 52 -29.79 -19.66 -1.34
N PRO A 53 -29.09 -18.99 -0.41
CA PRO A 53 -28.12 -17.95 -0.77
C PRO A 53 -26.92 -18.47 -1.56
N LEU A 54 -26.32 -19.60 -1.17
CA LEU A 54 -25.13 -20.12 -1.86
C LEU A 54 -25.50 -20.70 -3.23
N ARG A 55 -26.65 -21.38 -3.34
CA ARG A 55 -27.21 -21.78 -4.65
C ARG A 55 -27.42 -20.56 -5.55
N ALA A 56 -27.96 -19.47 -5.01
CA ALA A 56 -28.17 -18.24 -5.76
C ALA A 56 -26.86 -17.60 -6.23
N LEU A 57 -25.82 -17.56 -5.37
CA LEU A 57 -24.49 -17.08 -5.74
C LEU A 57 -23.93 -17.87 -6.93
N TRP A 58 -23.89 -19.20 -6.83
CA TRP A 58 -23.32 -20.04 -7.89
C TRP A 58 -24.20 -20.13 -9.13
N SER A 59 -25.52 -19.95 -9.02
CA SER A 59 -26.38 -19.77 -10.20
C SER A 59 -26.14 -18.46 -10.94
N LEU A 60 -25.53 -17.45 -10.30
CA LEU A 60 -25.09 -16.23 -10.99
C LEU A 60 -23.73 -16.47 -11.65
N HIS A 61 -22.76 -16.98 -10.89
CA HIS A 61 -21.39 -17.20 -11.33
C HIS A 61 -20.78 -18.42 -10.64
N ASP A 62 -20.39 -19.43 -11.42
CA ASP A 62 -19.66 -20.61 -10.93
C ASP A 62 -18.15 -20.33 -10.85
N GLY A 63 -17.79 -19.33 -10.04
CA GLY A 63 -16.42 -18.89 -9.85
C GLY A 63 -15.87 -17.99 -10.96
N GLN A 64 -14.57 -18.15 -11.25
CA GLN A 64 -13.82 -17.36 -12.23
C GLN A 64 -13.06 -18.27 -13.21
N HIS A 65 -12.72 -17.75 -14.39
CA HIS A 65 -11.98 -18.48 -15.43
C HIS A 65 -10.47 -18.54 -15.14
N GLU A 66 -9.88 -17.40 -14.78
CA GLU A 66 -8.46 -17.27 -14.47
C GLU A 66 -8.28 -16.99 -12.97
N GLU A 67 -7.31 -17.66 -12.37
CA GLU A 67 -6.86 -17.35 -11.01
C GLU A 67 -6.09 -16.03 -11.00
N MET A 68 -5.83 -15.47 -9.81
CA MET A 68 -5.04 -14.25 -9.60
C MET A 68 -5.74 -12.93 -10.01
N ASN A 69 -6.88 -13.01 -10.70
CA ASN A 69 -7.74 -11.88 -11.07
C ASN A 69 -8.93 -11.75 -10.10
N GLY A 70 -8.70 -11.27 -8.87
CA GLY A 70 -9.66 -11.38 -7.76
C GLY A 70 -10.92 -10.53 -7.95
N PHE A 71 -12.10 -11.18 -8.03
CA PHE A 71 -13.38 -10.45 -8.07
C PHE A 71 -13.84 -10.01 -6.68
N VAL A 72 -13.46 -10.75 -5.63
CA VAL A 72 -13.81 -10.46 -4.23
C VAL A 72 -12.59 -9.88 -3.55
N GLU A 73 -12.41 -8.56 -3.67
CA GLU A 73 -11.15 -7.92 -3.25
C GLU A 73 -9.95 -8.59 -3.93
N ALA A 74 -8.98 -9.07 -3.16
CA ALA A 74 -7.84 -9.87 -3.64
C ALA A 74 -8.16 -11.38 -3.77
N PHE A 75 -9.36 -11.83 -3.40
CA PHE A 75 -9.74 -13.23 -3.45
C PHE A 75 -10.36 -13.63 -4.79
N ASP A 76 -10.07 -14.86 -5.21
CA ASP A 76 -10.75 -15.48 -6.33
C ASP A 76 -12.12 -15.99 -5.86
N LEU A 77 -13.18 -15.73 -6.62
CA LEU A 77 -14.47 -16.39 -6.42
C LEU A 77 -14.35 -17.85 -6.87
N TYR A 78 -14.63 -18.79 -5.97
CA TYR A 78 -14.47 -20.21 -6.25
C TYR A 78 -15.61 -20.76 -7.09
N SER A 79 -15.25 -21.60 -8.06
CA SER A 79 -16.18 -22.55 -8.67
C SER A 79 -16.62 -23.58 -7.63
N ILE A 80 -17.72 -24.28 -7.92
CA ILE A 80 -18.19 -25.42 -7.12
C ILE A 80 -17.05 -26.42 -6.92
N GLU A 81 -16.36 -26.81 -8.00
CA GLU A 81 -15.26 -27.79 -7.95
C GLU A 81 -14.14 -27.34 -7.00
N ARG A 82 -13.69 -26.08 -7.13
CA ARG A 82 -12.63 -25.54 -6.26
C ARG A 82 -13.11 -25.44 -4.81
N ALA A 83 -14.34 -25.00 -4.57
CA ALA A 83 -14.91 -24.92 -3.24
C ALA A 83 -14.98 -26.28 -2.53
N LEU A 84 -15.27 -27.36 -3.26
CA LEU A 84 -15.25 -28.72 -2.71
C LEU A 84 -13.82 -29.17 -2.38
N GLY A 85 -12.86 -28.90 -3.28
CA GLY A 85 -11.44 -29.21 -3.06
C GLY A 85 -10.80 -28.46 -1.90
N GLU A 86 -11.18 -27.20 -1.69
CA GLU A 86 -10.64 -26.32 -0.63
C GLU A 86 -11.33 -26.49 0.72
N ARG A 87 -12.36 -27.35 0.80
CA ARG A 87 -13.14 -27.54 2.03
C ARG A 87 -12.29 -28.03 3.20
N ASP A 88 -11.26 -28.83 2.93
CA ASP A 88 -10.37 -29.37 3.97
C ASP A 88 -9.63 -28.25 4.73
N SER A 89 -9.33 -27.12 4.08
CA SER A 89 -8.72 -25.95 4.73
C SER A 89 -9.63 -25.37 5.82
N VAL A 90 -10.93 -25.23 5.53
CA VAL A 90 -11.93 -24.78 6.52
C VAL A 90 -12.10 -25.80 7.64
N MET A 91 -12.12 -27.09 7.31
CA MET A 91 -12.23 -28.15 8.30
C MET A 91 -11.01 -28.22 9.23
N GLY A 92 -9.81 -27.92 8.71
CA GLY A 92 -8.58 -27.78 9.49
C GLY A 92 -8.66 -26.62 10.49
N ALA A 93 -9.13 -25.45 10.05
CA ALA A 93 -9.35 -24.30 10.92
C ALA A 93 -10.36 -24.58 12.05
N LEU A 94 -11.45 -25.29 11.75
CA LEU A 94 -12.42 -25.76 12.75
C LEU A 94 -11.80 -26.79 13.71
N GLY A 95 -10.96 -27.70 13.21
CA GLY A 95 -10.21 -28.66 14.01
C GLY A 95 -9.35 -27.96 15.06
N PHE A 96 -8.56 -26.97 14.64
CA PHE A 96 -7.77 -26.13 15.55
C PHE A 96 -8.63 -25.45 16.63
N LEU A 97 -9.79 -24.88 16.24
CA LEU A 97 -10.67 -24.20 17.19
C LEU A 97 -11.36 -25.15 18.18
N ARG A 98 -11.66 -26.38 17.76
CA ARG A 98 -12.18 -27.43 18.65
C ARG A 98 -11.14 -27.84 19.70
N GLU A 99 -9.85 -27.82 19.34
CA GLU A 99 -8.73 -28.09 20.24
C GLU A 99 -8.35 -26.88 21.11
N THR A 100 -8.82 -25.67 20.73
CA THR A 100 -8.49 -24.40 21.39
C THR A 100 -9.76 -23.64 21.82
N PRO A 101 -10.58 -24.17 22.77
CA PRO A 101 -11.88 -23.60 23.10
C PRO A 101 -11.84 -22.14 23.58
N GLN A 102 -10.71 -21.69 24.15
CA GLN A 102 -10.50 -20.32 24.61
C GLN A 102 -10.47 -19.28 23.48
N ALA A 103 -10.15 -19.69 22.25
CA ALA A 103 -10.10 -18.79 21.08
C ALA A 103 -11.46 -18.69 20.36
N VAL A 104 -12.40 -19.61 20.66
CA VAL A 104 -13.73 -19.64 20.02
C VAL A 104 -14.52 -18.34 20.21
N PRO A 105 -14.57 -17.69 21.40
CA PRO A 105 -15.30 -16.44 21.55
C PRO A 105 -14.83 -15.32 20.61
N GLU A 106 -13.53 -15.27 20.32
CA GLU A 106 -12.92 -14.26 19.43
C GLU A 106 -13.26 -14.51 17.95
N SER A 107 -13.57 -15.76 17.59
CA SER A 107 -14.00 -16.11 16.22
C SER A 107 -15.42 -15.67 15.89
N GLY A 108 -16.27 -15.44 16.90
CA GLY A 108 -17.71 -15.19 16.72
C GLY A 108 -18.54 -16.40 16.29
N LEU A 109 -17.95 -17.61 16.31
CA LEU A 109 -18.66 -18.88 16.12
C LEU A 109 -19.60 -19.18 17.27
N THR A 110 -20.74 -19.78 16.95
CA THR A 110 -21.58 -20.50 17.91
C THR A 110 -21.11 -21.94 18.07
N ASN A 111 -21.49 -22.60 19.18
CA ASN A 111 -21.19 -24.03 19.37
C ASN A 111 -21.78 -24.91 18.26
N ALA A 112 -22.94 -24.54 17.71
CA ALA A 112 -23.56 -25.28 16.61
C ALA A 112 -22.73 -25.18 15.32
N GLU A 113 -22.21 -24.00 15.00
CA GLU A 113 -21.33 -23.77 13.85
C GLU A 113 -19.97 -24.46 14.02
N LEU A 114 -19.38 -24.39 15.22
CA LEU A 114 -18.11 -25.07 15.54
C LEU A 114 -18.18 -26.59 15.33
N LEU A 115 -19.32 -27.21 15.65
CA LEU A 115 -19.56 -28.64 15.52
C LEU A 115 -20.22 -29.05 14.19
N SER A 116 -20.53 -28.08 13.33
CA SER A 116 -21.15 -28.34 12.03
C SER A 116 -20.12 -28.84 11.03
N ASP A 117 -20.53 -29.74 10.15
CA ASP A 117 -19.80 -30.11 8.93
C ASP A 117 -20.32 -29.36 7.70
N ALA A 118 -21.35 -28.51 7.84
CA ALA A 118 -22.01 -27.85 6.72
C ALA A 118 -21.28 -26.56 6.29
N TRP A 119 -19.97 -26.65 6.11
CA TRP A 119 -19.09 -25.53 5.75
C TRP A 119 -18.64 -25.63 4.30
N VAL A 120 -18.66 -24.48 3.61
CA VAL A 120 -18.25 -24.37 2.21
C VAL A 120 -17.47 -23.07 2.01
N PRO A 121 -16.19 -23.11 1.59
CA PRO A 121 -15.47 -21.92 1.14
C PRO A 121 -16.03 -21.46 -0.20
N PHE A 122 -16.14 -20.15 -0.44
CA PHE A 122 -16.66 -19.62 -1.71
C PHE A 122 -15.78 -18.56 -2.35
N ALA A 123 -14.78 -18.05 -1.62
CA ALA A 123 -13.74 -17.20 -2.18
C ALA A 123 -12.44 -17.39 -1.40
N GLY A 124 -11.28 -17.20 -2.03
CA GLY A 124 -10.00 -17.18 -1.32
C GLY A 124 -8.78 -17.10 -2.21
N ARG A 125 -7.61 -16.98 -1.55
CA ARG A 125 -6.26 -17.01 -2.15
C ARG A 125 -5.25 -17.31 -1.04
N ASP A 126 -4.23 -18.12 -1.35
CA ASP A 126 -3.11 -18.40 -0.45
C ASP A 126 -3.52 -18.80 0.99
N SER A 127 -4.54 -19.65 1.12
CA SER A 127 -5.13 -20.13 2.39
C SER A 127 -5.98 -19.11 3.17
N ASP A 128 -6.05 -17.86 2.73
CA ASP A 128 -7.03 -16.88 3.20
C ASP A 128 -8.30 -16.94 2.34
N GLY A 129 -9.42 -16.53 2.91
CA GLY A 129 -10.66 -16.49 2.12
C GLY A 129 -11.92 -16.28 2.93
N LEU A 130 -13.04 -16.69 2.33
CA LEU A 130 -14.38 -16.59 2.89
C LEU A 130 -15.06 -17.95 2.82
N ALA A 131 -15.68 -18.33 3.92
CA ALA A 131 -16.51 -19.52 4.02
C ALA A 131 -17.89 -19.20 4.58
N VAL A 132 -18.86 -20.00 4.19
CA VAL A 132 -20.23 -19.94 4.72
C VAL A 132 -20.56 -21.23 5.45
N ASN A 133 -21.21 -21.12 6.59
CA ASN A 133 -21.92 -22.26 7.17
C ASN A 133 -23.31 -22.33 6.54
N THR A 134 -23.64 -23.36 5.78
CA THR A 134 -24.88 -23.42 4.99
C THR A 134 -26.14 -23.58 5.85
N VAL A 135 -25.98 -23.99 7.12
CA VAL A 135 -27.09 -24.10 8.08
C VAL A 135 -27.42 -22.75 8.70
N SER A 136 -26.43 -21.99 9.18
CA SER A 136 -26.67 -20.65 9.75
C SER A 136 -26.75 -19.55 8.70
N GLY A 137 -26.19 -19.79 7.51
CA GLY A 137 -26.05 -18.83 6.42
C GLY A 137 -24.99 -17.75 6.65
N ARG A 138 -24.30 -17.74 7.81
CA ARG A 138 -23.32 -16.72 8.20
C ARG A 138 -21.98 -16.94 7.48
N VAL A 139 -21.32 -15.83 7.18
CA VAL A 139 -20.04 -15.80 6.47
C VAL A 139 -18.92 -15.52 7.46
N PHE A 140 -17.84 -16.27 7.31
CA PHE A 140 -16.62 -16.16 8.10
C PHE A 140 -15.43 -15.93 7.17
N GLU A 141 -14.53 -15.07 7.63
CA GLU A 141 -13.23 -14.85 7.03
C GLU A 141 -12.25 -15.89 7.59
N ILE A 142 -11.50 -16.51 6.69
CA ILE A 142 -10.41 -17.43 6.97
C ILE A 142 -9.12 -16.61 6.91
N ARG A 143 -8.36 -16.62 8.00
CA ARG A 143 -7.06 -15.97 8.12
C ARG A 143 -6.05 -16.99 8.59
N HIS A 144 -5.27 -17.55 7.68
CA HIS A 144 -4.44 -18.72 7.97
C HIS A 144 -3.31 -18.43 8.99
N ASP A 145 -2.83 -17.19 9.03
CA ASP A 145 -1.77 -16.74 9.93
C ASP A 145 -2.29 -16.19 11.28
N ASP A 146 -3.61 -16.00 11.43
CA ASP A 146 -4.21 -15.45 12.65
C ASP A 146 -4.63 -16.56 13.63
N SER A 147 -4.79 -16.18 14.90
CA SER A 147 -5.39 -17.02 15.93
C SER A 147 -6.47 -16.22 16.66
N PRO A 148 -7.76 -16.59 16.55
CA PRO A 148 -8.31 -17.74 15.83
C PRO A 148 -8.24 -17.59 14.29
N PRO A 149 -8.18 -18.70 13.51
CA PRO A 149 -8.11 -18.65 12.05
C PRO A 149 -9.44 -18.36 11.33
N LEU A 150 -10.55 -18.29 12.07
CA LEU A 150 -11.88 -17.95 11.55
C LEU A 150 -12.44 -16.76 12.31
N HIS A 151 -13.03 -15.82 11.59
CA HIS A 151 -13.70 -14.65 12.17
C HIS A 151 -15.04 -14.40 11.50
N LEU A 152 -16.09 -14.15 12.30
CA LEU A 152 -17.38 -13.72 11.76
C LEU A 152 -17.18 -12.47 10.91
N HIS A 153 -17.54 -12.57 9.63
CA HIS A 153 -17.39 -11.51 8.66
C HIS A 153 -18.73 -10.85 8.32
N ALA A 154 -19.79 -11.63 8.13
CA ALA A 154 -21.13 -11.11 7.87
C ALA A 154 -22.24 -11.97 8.46
N ALA A 155 -23.40 -11.35 8.73
CA ALA A 155 -24.55 -12.04 9.31
C ALA A 155 -25.25 -12.99 8.32
N SER A 156 -25.01 -12.83 7.02
CA SER A 156 -25.41 -13.78 5.98
C SER A 156 -24.62 -13.56 4.69
N LEU A 157 -24.70 -14.49 3.75
CA LEU A 157 -24.10 -14.31 2.41
C LEU A 157 -24.69 -13.11 1.65
N VAL A 158 -26.00 -12.84 1.80
CA VAL A 158 -26.65 -11.66 1.19
C VAL A 158 -26.15 -10.37 1.82
N ASP A 159 -25.99 -10.37 3.14
CA ASP A 159 -25.44 -9.24 3.90
C ASP A 159 -24.00 -8.94 3.48
N TRP A 160 -23.15 -9.97 3.37
CA TRP A 160 -21.80 -9.84 2.82
C TRP A 160 -21.79 -9.18 1.43
N ALA A 161 -22.54 -9.73 0.47
CA ALA A 161 -22.55 -9.21 -0.90
C ALA A 161 -23.06 -7.76 -0.98
N THR A 162 -24.06 -7.43 -0.17
CA THR A 162 -24.62 -6.07 -0.08
C THR A 162 -23.59 -5.09 0.50
N GLN A 163 -22.88 -5.48 1.56
CA GLN A 163 -21.83 -4.66 2.16
C GLN A 163 -20.66 -4.46 1.19
N TYR A 164 -20.24 -5.53 0.50
CA TYR A 164 -19.17 -5.46 -0.49
C TYR A 164 -19.54 -4.53 -1.65
N ALA A 165 -20.72 -4.72 -2.25
CA ALA A 165 -21.21 -3.84 -3.31
C ALA A 165 -21.33 -2.38 -2.86
N SER A 166 -21.79 -2.14 -1.63
CA SER A 166 -21.88 -0.79 -1.07
C SER A 166 -20.51 -0.11 -0.95
N ARG A 167 -19.47 -0.82 -0.53
CA ARG A 167 -18.11 -0.29 -0.40
C ARG A 167 -17.48 -0.04 -1.77
N VAL A 168 -17.66 -0.97 -2.71
CA VAL A 168 -17.22 -0.80 -4.11
C VAL A 168 -17.85 0.46 -4.71
N VAL A 169 -19.17 0.62 -4.62
CA VAL A 169 -19.88 1.79 -5.16
C VAL A 169 -19.53 3.10 -4.43
N ALA A 170 -19.05 3.04 -3.19
CA ALA A 170 -18.55 4.18 -2.44
C ALA A 170 -17.11 4.59 -2.80
N ASP A 171 -16.50 3.95 -3.81
CA ASP A 171 -15.11 4.13 -4.22
C ASP A 171 -14.10 3.79 -3.12
N ASP A 172 -14.46 2.93 -2.16
CA ASP A 172 -13.57 2.53 -1.08
C ASP A 172 -12.45 1.59 -1.55
N TYR A 173 -12.53 1.10 -2.79
CA TYR A 173 -11.49 0.32 -3.42
C TYR A 173 -10.79 1.08 -4.54
N ARG A 174 -9.57 0.67 -4.85
CA ARG A 174 -8.85 1.01 -6.07
C ARG A 174 -8.46 -0.28 -6.79
N VAL A 175 -8.29 -0.19 -8.09
CA VAL A 175 -7.70 -1.26 -8.89
C VAL A 175 -6.20 -1.30 -8.62
N GLU A 176 -5.69 -2.47 -8.29
CA GLU A 176 -4.26 -2.73 -8.15
C GLU A 176 -3.83 -3.73 -9.24
N GLU A 177 -2.72 -3.43 -9.90
CA GLU A 177 -2.10 -4.29 -10.91
C GLU A 177 -0.63 -4.47 -10.55
N GLY A 178 -0.18 -5.70 -10.32
CA GLY A 178 1.21 -5.96 -9.94
C GLY A 178 1.54 -7.44 -9.86
N PHE A 179 2.75 -7.81 -10.30
CA PHE A 179 3.27 -9.19 -10.25
C PHE A 179 2.42 -10.27 -10.95
N GLY A 180 1.53 -9.87 -11.86
CA GLY A 180 0.60 -10.77 -12.55
C GLY A 180 -0.79 -10.81 -11.92
N ASP A 181 -0.98 -10.14 -10.79
CA ASP A 181 -2.27 -10.04 -10.11
C ASP A 181 -3.02 -8.78 -10.57
N TYR A 182 -4.34 -8.92 -10.65
CA TYR A 182 -5.26 -7.83 -10.94
C TYR A 182 -6.46 -7.95 -9.99
N TYR A 183 -6.69 -6.94 -9.14
CA TYR A 183 -7.70 -7.06 -8.08
C TYR A 183 -8.13 -5.71 -7.48
N LEU A 184 -9.11 -5.74 -6.59
CA LEU A 184 -9.55 -4.57 -5.83
C LEU A 184 -8.86 -4.50 -4.46
N GLN A 185 -8.12 -3.42 -4.21
CA GLN A 185 -7.49 -3.15 -2.92
C GLN A 185 -8.26 -2.06 -2.16
N LEU A 186 -8.55 -2.30 -0.88
CA LEU A 186 -9.19 -1.30 -0.03
C LEU A 186 -8.29 -0.08 0.14
N ARG A 187 -8.85 1.11 -0.03
CA ARG A 187 -8.15 2.39 0.08
C ARG A 187 -8.00 2.80 1.54
N ASP A 188 -6.76 3.08 1.94
CA ASP A 188 -6.50 3.83 3.16
C ASP A 188 -6.69 5.33 2.89
N ARG A 189 -7.94 5.79 3.02
CA ARG A 189 -8.32 7.20 2.83
C ARG A 189 -7.57 8.16 3.77
N GLU A 190 -7.13 7.67 4.93
CA GLU A 190 -6.38 8.47 5.87
C GLU A 190 -4.92 8.62 5.44
N ALA A 191 -4.28 7.54 4.98
CA ALA A 191 -2.96 7.62 4.35
C ALA A 191 -2.96 8.53 3.11
N GLU A 192 -3.94 8.37 2.22
CA GLU A 192 -4.08 9.22 1.02
C GLU A 192 -4.17 10.71 1.39
N ARG A 193 -5.02 11.06 2.35
CA ARG A 193 -5.14 12.45 2.84
C ARG A 193 -3.83 12.96 3.45
N ARG A 194 -3.12 12.14 4.23
CA ARG A 194 -1.79 12.51 4.78
C ARG A 194 -0.77 12.75 3.67
N GLU A 195 -0.83 11.99 2.58
CA GLU A 195 0.02 12.20 1.40
C GLU A 195 -0.32 13.48 0.65
N GLU A 196 -1.60 13.75 0.41
CA GLU A 196 -2.05 14.98 -0.24
C GLU A 196 -1.66 16.23 0.58
N GLU A 197 -1.81 16.17 1.90
CA GLU A 197 -1.40 17.23 2.81
C GLU A 197 0.12 17.46 2.78
N ARG A 198 0.91 16.38 2.81
CA ARG A 198 2.38 16.45 2.65
C ARG A 198 2.75 17.07 1.30
N ALA A 199 2.18 16.58 0.21
CA ALA A 199 2.43 17.11 -1.13
C ALA A 199 2.01 18.59 -1.27
N ARG A 200 0.91 18.99 -0.62
CA ARG A 200 0.49 20.40 -0.56
C ARG A 200 1.47 21.25 0.23
N ALA A 201 1.90 20.78 1.41
CA ALA A 201 2.89 21.48 2.22
C ALA A 201 4.23 21.63 1.47
N GLU A 202 4.69 20.58 0.80
CA GLU A 202 5.90 20.60 -0.03
C GLU A 202 5.77 21.57 -1.22
N ARG A 203 4.62 21.61 -1.89
CA ARG A 203 4.36 22.57 -2.98
C ARG A 203 4.39 24.00 -2.48
N GLU A 204 3.76 24.28 -1.33
CA GLU A 204 3.77 25.62 -0.74
C GLU A 204 5.16 26.01 -0.23
N GLU A 205 5.92 25.06 0.35
CA GLU A 205 7.31 25.29 0.72
C GLU A 205 8.18 25.58 -0.50
N ARG A 206 8.01 24.83 -1.60
CA ARG A 206 8.72 25.07 -2.86
C ARG A 206 8.39 26.44 -3.43
N LYS A 207 7.12 26.85 -3.44
CA LYS A 207 6.69 28.19 -3.86
C LYS A 207 7.28 29.28 -2.97
N ARG A 208 7.33 29.07 -1.65
CA ARG A 208 7.98 29.98 -0.69
C ARG A 208 9.46 30.14 -1.01
N LYS A 209 10.19 29.02 -1.12
CA LYS A 209 11.63 29.01 -1.43
C LYS A 209 11.95 29.64 -2.79
N ALA A 210 11.09 29.46 -3.79
CA ALA A 210 11.27 30.06 -5.11
C ALA A 210 11.22 31.60 -5.10
N LYS A 211 10.58 32.21 -4.08
CA LYS A 211 10.51 33.67 -3.90
C LYS A 211 11.66 34.23 -3.07
N MET A 212 12.44 33.38 -2.41
CA MET A 212 13.54 33.78 -1.55
C MET A 212 14.82 33.97 -2.37
N SER A 213 15.65 34.92 -1.94
CA SER A 213 17.00 35.11 -2.45
C SER A 213 17.93 33.99 -1.99
N ALA A 214 19.06 33.80 -2.69
CA ALA A 214 20.09 32.84 -2.29
C ALA A 214 20.63 33.13 -0.89
N LYS A 215 20.74 34.40 -0.51
CA LYS A 215 21.14 34.82 0.84
C LYS A 215 20.14 34.34 1.89
N GLU A 216 18.85 34.60 1.71
CA GLU A 216 17.82 34.20 2.68
C GLU A 216 17.73 32.67 2.83
N LEU A 217 17.88 31.93 1.72
CA LEU A 217 17.89 30.46 1.76
C LEU A 217 19.13 29.91 2.48
N LEU A 218 20.31 30.50 2.28
CA LEU A 218 21.52 30.13 3.00
C LEU A 218 21.41 30.48 4.48
N ASP A 219 20.91 31.66 4.83
CA ASP A 219 20.69 32.09 6.21
C ASP A 219 19.73 31.10 6.93
N GLU A 220 18.65 30.68 6.27
CA GLU A 220 17.72 29.67 6.80
C GLU A 220 18.38 28.29 6.95
N ALA A 221 19.17 27.85 5.96
CA ALA A 221 19.87 26.57 6.01
C ALA A 221 20.91 26.51 7.15
N ILE A 222 21.66 27.60 7.35
CA ILE A 222 22.64 27.72 8.43
C ILE A 222 21.95 27.73 9.80
N ALA A 223 20.88 28.52 9.96
CA ALA A 223 20.13 28.59 11.21
C ALA A 223 19.55 27.23 11.63
N ARG A 224 19.21 26.37 10.66
CA ARG A 224 18.69 25.01 10.88
C ARG A 224 19.76 23.92 10.83
N ASN A 225 21.03 24.29 10.63
CA ASN A 225 22.15 23.37 10.44
C ASN A 225 21.87 22.29 9.37
N ARG A 226 21.27 22.69 8.23
CA ARG A 226 20.93 21.83 7.10
C ARG A 226 21.90 21.99 5.93
N GLU A 227 22.95 21.17 5.92
CA GLU A 227 23.98 21.16 4.87
C GLU A 227 23.41 20.85 3.49
N ASP A 228 22.42 19.95 3.43
CA ASP A 228 21.72 19.54 2.21
C ASP A 228 20.94 20.70 1.58
N ALA A 229 20.25 21.50 2.40
CA ALA A 229 19.55 22.69 1.93
C ALA A 229 20.52 23.76 1.42
N ALA A 230 21.68 23.95 2.09
CA ALA A 230 22.71 24.87 1.61
C ALA A 230 23.34 24.40 0.30
N GLN A 231 23.59 23.10 0.16
CA GLN A 231 24.05 22.48 -1.10
C GLN A 231 23.06 22.75 -2.24
N GLU A 232 21.76 22.55 -2.02
CA GLU A 232 20.72 22.83 -3.02
C GLU A 232 20.74 24.29 -3.50
N VAL A 233 20.97 25.24 -2.59
CA VAL A 233 21.08 26.67 -2.95
C VAL A 233 22.30 26.92 -3.84
N LEU A 234 23.44 26.33 -3.51
CA LEU A 234 24.66 26.44 -4.31
C LEU A 234 24.49 25.80 -5.69
N GLU A 235 23.84 24.64 -5.79
CA GLU A 235 23.57 23.96 -7.06
C GLU A 235 22.64 24.79 -7.95
N ARG A 236 21.57 25.35 -7.39
CA ARG A 236 20.67 26.27 -8.12
C ARG A 236 21.42 27.51 -8.62
N ALA A 237 22.33 28.05 -7.81
CA ALA A 237 23.15 29.19 -8.21
C ALA A 237 24.13 28.83 -9.35
N GLU A 238 24.75 27.65 -9.29
CA GLU A 238 25.61 27.09 -10.35
C GLU A 238 24.87 26.89 -11.67
N GLN A 239 23.67 26.32 -11.63
CA GLN A 239 22.81 26.16 -12.80
C GLN A 239 22.44 27.50 -13.45
N LYS A 240 22.30 28.57 -12.66
CA LYS A 240 21.99 29.90 -13.16
C LYS A 240 23.18 30.55 -13.86
N SER A 241 24.34 30.58 -13.20
CA SER A 241 25.60 31.04 -13.80
C SER A 241 26.80 30.83 -12.86
N LYS A 242 28.01 30.83 -13.42
CA LYS A 242 29.25 30.82 -12.64
C LYS A 242 29.37 32.02 -11.69
N ALA A 243 28.84 33.19 -12.07
CA ALA A 243 28.86 34.39 -11.23
C ALA A 243 27.92 34.24 -10.02
N ALA A 244 26.70 33.76 -10.23
CA ALA A 244 25.73 33.49 -9.16
C ALA A 244 26.27 32.44 -8.18
N PHE A 245 26.96 31.40 -8.68
CA PHE A 245 27.62 30.41 -7.83
C PHE A 245 28.71 31.02 -6.95
N ALA A 246 29.60 31.83 -7.53
CA ALA A 246 30.66 32.51 -6.76
C ALA A 246 30.07 33.46 -5.70
N GLU A 247 29.00 34.18 -6.03
CA GLU A 247 28.26 35.03 -5.08
C GLU A 247 27.67 34.20 -3.93
N ALA A 248 26.99 33.09 -4.22
CA ALA A 248 26.41 32.22 -3.20
C ALA A 248 27.47 31.58 -2.28
N VAL A 249 28.63 31.19 -2.82
CA VAL A 249 29.77 30.72 -2.02
C VAL A 249 30.29 31.84 -1.12
N SER A 250 30.43 33.07 -1.63
CA SER A 250 30.83 34.21 -0.82
C SER A 250 29.84 34.49 0.32
N LEU A 251 28.54 34.39 0.05
CA LEU A 251 27.49 34.54 1.06
C LEU A 251 27.60 33.47 2.16
N LEU A 252 27.87 32.20 1.80
CA LEU A 252 28.08 31.12 2.77
C LEU A 252 29.21 31.41 3.75
N PHE A 253 30.36 31.93 3.27
CA PHE A 253 31.47 32.31 4.15
C PHE A 253 31.17 33.56 4.98
N ALA A 254 30.41 34.52 4.43
CA ALA A 254 30.04 35.75 5.12
C ALA A 254 28.96 35.54 6.21
N ALA A 255 28.16 34.49 6.10
CA ALA A 255 27.04 34.20 7.00
C ALA A 255 27.47 33.67 8.39
N GLY A 256 28.77 33.52 8.65
CA GLY A 256 29.29 33.09 9.96
C GLY A 256 29.01 31.62 10.29
N ALA A 257 28.78 30.78 9.28
CA ALA A 257 28.61 29.34 9.46
C ALA A 257 29.85 28.69 10.08
N SER A 258 29.65 27.60 10.82
CA SER A 258 30.79 26.88 11.41
C SER A 258 31.69 26.28 10.31
N PRO A 259 33.01 26.14 10.55
CA PRO A 259 33.90 25.51 9.58
C PRO A 259 33.43 24.13 9.13
N ALA A 260 32.89 23.32 10.06
CA ALA A 260 32.36 21.99 9.75
C ALA A 260 31.18 22.06 8.77
N PHE A 261 30.21 22.96 9.01
CA PHE A 261 29.07 23.17 8.10
C PHE A 261 29.52 23.62 6.70
N ILE A 262 30.48 24.55 6.63
CA ILE A 262 31.04 25.03 5.37
C ILE A 262 31.71 23.87 4.61
N ALA A 263 32.54 23.08 5.29
CA ALA A 263 33.22 21.94 4.68
C ALA A 263 32.26 20.84 4.21
N GLY A 264 31.23 20.54 5.00
CA GLY A 264 30.16 19.60 4.64
C GLY A 264 29.36 20.08 3.43
N THR A 265 28.95 21.35 3.44
CA THR A 265 28.22 21.99 2.34
C THR A 265 29.02 22.00 1.04
N LEU A 266 30.32 22.33 1.08
CA LEU A 266 31.15 22.46 -0.13
C LEU A 266 31.72 21.14 -0.64
N ARG A 267 31.60 20.03 0.12
CA ARG A 267 32.15 18.70 -0.20
C ARG A 267 31.91 18.25 -1.66
N PRO A 268 30.68 18.23 -2.21
CA PRO A 268 30.43 17.77 -3.58
C PRO A 268 30.96 18.72 -4.68
N MET A 269 31.49 19.88 -4.29
CA MET A 269 31.88 20.97 -5.21
C MET A 269 33.37 21.34 -5.11
N LEU A 270 34.15 20.74 -4.20
CA LEU A 270 35.54 21.12 -3.93
C LEU A 270 36.45 21.19 -5.17
N SER A 271 36.24 20.32 -6.16
CA SER A 271 37.04 20.29 -7.39
C SER A 271 36.77 21.47 -8.34
N ARG A 272 35.64 22.14 -8.19
CA ARG A 272 35.13 23.21 -9.07
C ARG A 272 35.24 24.61 -8.46
N LEU A 273 35.52 24.70 -7.16
CA LEU A 273 35.57 25.96 -6.43
C LEU A 273 36.86 26.75 -6.69
N THR A 274 36.72 28.07 -6.80
CA THR A 274 37.83 29.02 -6.73
C THR A 274 37.67 29.82 -5.44
N LEU A 275 38.48 29.49 -4.42
CA LEU A 275 38.46 30.15 -3.11
C LEU A 275 39.81 30.82 -2.83
N SER A 276 39.79 31.84 -1.98
CA SER A 276 41.01 32.42 -1.42
C SER A 276 41.74 31.44 -0.49
N ALA A 277 43.02 31.66 -0.24
CA ALA A 277 43.80 30.84 0.70
C ALA A 277 43.17 30.80 2.10
N ALA A 278 42.59 31.91 2.58
CA ALA A 278 41.91 31.98 3.87
C ALA A 278 40.61 31.15 3.89
N GLN A 279 39.83 31.17 2.81
CA GLN A 279 38.63 30.34 2.70
C GLN A 279 38.98 28.85 2.63
N TRP A 280 40.04 28.47 1.92
CA TRP A 280 40.54 27.09 1.91
C TRP A 280 41.01 26.62 3.30
N GLN A 281 41.59 27.50 4.12
CA GLN A 281 41.94 27.19 5.52
C GLN A 281 40.69 26.87 6.36
N ILE A 282 39.61 27.64 6.20
CA ILE A 282 38.33 27.37 6.89
C ILE A 282 37.76 26.00 6.46
N VAL A 283 37.80 25.67 5.17
CA VAL A 283 37.37 24.35 4.67
C VAL A 283 38.25 23.23 5.26
N ALA A 284 39.56 23.44 5.36
CA ALA A 284 40.47 22.46 5.96
C ALA A 284 40.18 22.21 7.44
N GLU A 285 39.95 23.29 8.21
CA GLU A 285 39.52 23.21 9.59
C GLU A 285 38.20 22.45 9.74
N GLY A 286 37.24 22.74 8.87
CA GLY A 286 35.97 22.02 8.81
C GLY A 286 36.14 20.53 8.56
N GLY A 287 36.95 20.16 7.55
CA GLY A 287 37.29 18.77 7.26
C GLY A 287 37.93 18.06 8.47
N ALA A 288 38.80 18.74 9.21
CA ALA A 288 39.39 18.19 10.43
C ALA A 288 38.35 17.97 11.54
N ARG A 289 37.46 18.94 11.78
CA ARG A 289 36.37 18.84 12.77
C ARG A 289 35.37 17.72 12.44
N MET A 290 35.15 17.46 11.16
CA MET A 290 34.32 16.36 10.69
C MET A 290 35.02 14.99 10.70
N GLY A 291 36.33 14.94 11.01
CA GLY A 291 37.13 13.71 10.87
C GLY A 291 37.36 13.29 9.41
N ASN A 292 37.13 14.17 8.43
CA ASN A 292 37.29 13.90 7.01
C ASN A 292 38.65 14.40 6.49
N ASN A 293 39.67 13.55 6.62
CA ASN A 293 41.04 13.85 6.17
C ASN A 293 41.13 14.17 4.67
N ALA A 294 40.28 13.56 3.84
CA ALA A 294 40.29 13.82 2.40
C ALA A 294 39.90 15.27 2.08
N ILE A 295 38.84 15.79 2.69
CA ILE A 295 38.45 17.21 2.54
C ILE A 295 39.56 18.12 3.06
N ARG A 296 40.11 17.82 4.24
CA ARG A 296 41.18 18.60 4.86
C ARG A 296 42.40 18.71 3.94
N ASP A 297 42.88 17.58 3.45
CA ASP A 297 44.13 17.52 2.69
C ASP A 297 43.97 18.19 1.31
N ILE A 298 42.82 17.99 0.65
CA ILE A 298 42.47 18.72 -0.58
C ILE A 298 42.47 20.23 -0.34
N ALA A 299 41.82 20.69 0.74
CA ALA A 299 41.72 22.11 1.06
C ALA A 299 43.09 22.72 1.40
N LEU A 300 43.94 22.03 2.17
CA LEU A 300 45.31 22.49 2.48
C LEU A 300 46.18 22.59 1.22
N ALA A 301 46.08 21.62 0.31
CA ALA A 301 46.80 21.67 -0.97
C ALA A 301 46.36 22.89 -1.80
N ARG A 302 45.04 23.10 -1.95
CA ARG A 302 44.48 24.26 -2.67
C ARG A 302 44.82 25.60 -2.02
N ALA A 303 44.87 25.68 -0.69
CA ALA A 303 45.28 26.88 0.04
C ALA A 303 46.71 27.33 -0.32
N ARG A 304 47.64 26.37 -0.44
CA ARG A 304 49.04 26.67 -0.81
C ARG A 304 49.14 27.21 -2.23
N THR A 305 48.43 26.58 -3.18
CA THR A 305 48.40 27.05 -4.58
C THR A 305 47.79 28.44 -4.69
N ALA A 306 46.68 28.71 -4.00
CA ALA A 306 46.00 30.01 -4.04
C ALA A 306 46.80 31.15 -3.38
N ALA A 307 47.78 30.85 -2.52
CA ALA A 307 48.67 31.84 -1.92
C ALA A 307 49.85 32.25 -2.82
N GLN A 308 50.09 31.49 -3.89
CA GLN A 308 51.19 31.71 -4.84
C GLN A 308 50.72 32.44 -6.12
N SER A 309 49.41 32.53 -6.34
CA SER A 309 48.75 33.24 -7.44
C SER A 309 48.34 34.65 -7.04
#